data_AF-A0A5U5NJ19-F1
#
_entry.id   AF-A0A5U5NJ19-F1
#
_cell.length_a   1.000
_cell.length_b   1.000
_cell.length_c   1.000
_cell.angle_alpha   90.00
_cell.angle_beta   90.00
_cell.angle_gamma   90.00
#
_symmetry.space_group_name_H-M   'P 1'
#
loop_
_entity.id
_entity.type
_entity.pdbx_description
1 polymer ?
#
loop_
_entity_poly.entity_id
_entity_poly.type
_entity_poly.pdbx_seq_one_letter_code
_entity_poly.pdbx_strand_id
1 'polypeptide(L)'
;MPHSDELDSRDVLSVSGLNIAFHHEGQQVDAVRNVSLRLKRGETLAIVGESGSGKSVTALALMRLIEQSGANVRCGEMLLRRRNRQVIELSEQSDAQMRRVR
;
A
#
# COMPACT_ATOMS: atom_id res chain seq x y z
N MET A 1 -2.38 15.25 8.46
CA MET A 1 -1.32 16.29 8.56
C MET A 1 -0.64 16.42 7.18
N PRO A 2 0.13 17.47 6.85
CA PRO A 2 0.91 17.46 5.61
C PRO A 2 2.12 16.53 5.77
N HIS A 3 2.11 15.38 5.08
CA HIS A 3 3.21 14.41 5.04
C HIS A 3 4.27 14.76 3.98
N SER A 4 4.29 16.00 3.51
CA SER A 4 5.13 16.41 2.37
C SER A 4 6.63 16.30 2.65
N ASP A 5 7.03 16.44 3.91
CA ASP A 5 8.43 16.38 4.33
C ASP A 5 8.92 14.93 4.51
N GLU A 6 8.02 13.95 4.52
CA GLU A 6 8.31 12.53 4.74
C GLU A 6 8.67 11.78 3.44
N LEU A 7 8.37 12.38 2.28
CA LEU A 7 8.65 11.80 0.95
C LEU A 7 9.68 12.65 0.18
N ASP A 8 10.75 12.04 -0.32
CA ASP A 8 11.70 12.71 -1.22
C ASP A 8 10.94 13.36 -2.40
N SER A 9 11.40 14.54 -2.81
CA SER A 9 10.95 15.27 -4.00
C SER A 9 10.70 14.40 -5.25
N ARG A 10 11.49 13.33 -5.45
CA ARG A 10 11.40 12.44 -6.62
C ARG A 10 10.49 11.23 -6.42
N ASP A 11 10.17 10.88 -5.19
CA ASP A 11 9.39 9.69 -4.87
C ASP A 11 7.89 9.98 -5.05
N VAL A 12 7.18 9.00 -5.63
CA VAL A 12 5.73 9.05 -5.82
C VAL A 12 4.98 8.13 -4.86
N LEU A 13 5.61 7.05 -4.38
CA LEU A 13 5.06 6.11 -3.43
C LEU A 13 6.15 5.71 -2.43
N SER A 14 5.84 5.76 -1.14
CA SER A 14 6.64 5.17 -0.05
C SER A 14 5.75 4.22 0.73
N VAL A 15 6.25 3.01 0.98
CA VAL A 15 5.56 1.98 1.77
C VAL A 15 6.56 1.41 2.74
N SER A 16 6.23 1.42 4.02
CA SER A 16 7.06 0.89 5.09
C SER A 16 6.29 -0.13 5.92
N GLY A 17 6.84 -1.33 6.00
CA GLY A 17 6.34 -2.38 6.89
C GLY A 17 4.94 -2.89 6.57
N LEU A 18 4.61 -3.10 5.30
CA LEU A 18 3.33 -3.68 4.88
C LEU A 18 3.25 -5.15 5.29
N ASN A 19 2.23 -5.46 6.10
CA ASN A 19 1.86 -6.79 6.54
C ASN A 19 0.38 -7.03 6.22
N ILE A 20 0.07 -8.19 5.65
CA ILE A 20 -1.30 -8.53 5.27
C ILE A 20 -1.57 -9.96 5.68
N ALA A 21 -2.62 -10.14 6.48
CA ALA A 21 -3.08 -11.45 6.92
C ALA A 21 -4.56 -11.66 6.58
N PHE A 22 -4.94 -12.90 6.35
CA PHE A 22 -6.33 -13.32 6.15
C PHE A 22 -6.72 -14.35 7.21
N HIS A 23 -8.00 -14.37 7.58
CA HIS A 23 -8.54 -15.46 8.40
C HIS A 23 -9.17 -16.52 7.49
N HIS A 24 -8.71 -17.75 7.63
CA HIS A 24 -9.24 -18.90 6.90
C HIS A 24 -9.37 -20.07 7.87
N GLU A 25 -10.58 -20.65 7.97
CA GLU A 25 -10.88 -21.80 8.85
C GLU A 25 -10.41 -21.61 10.32
N GLY A 26 -10.55 -20.39 10.84
CA GLY A 26 -10.12 -20.05 12.20
C GLY A 26 -8.61 -19.88 12.39
N GLN A 27 -7.81 -20.07 11.33
CA GLN A 27 -6.37 -19.81 11.34
C GLN A 27 -6.05 -18.49 10.64
N GLN A 28 -5.02 -17.80 11.14
CA GLN A 28 -4.47 -16.63 10.47
C GLN A 28 -3.40 -17.07 9.47
N VAL A 29 -3.52 -16.60 8.23
CA VAL A 29 -2.55 -16.85 7.15
C VAL A 29 -1.93 -15.52 6.74
N ASP A 30 -0.62 -15.38 6.96
CA ASP A 30 0.13 -14.19 6.55
C ASP A 30 0.48 -14.26 5.05
N ALA A 31 -0.22 -13.45 4.25
CA ALA A 31 -0.01 -13.39 2.80
C ALA A 31 1.14 -12.46 2.41
N VAL A 32 1.40 -11.41 3.19
CA VAL A 32 2.49 -10.45 2.97
C VAL A 32 3.13 -10.13 4.31
N ARG A 33 4.47 -10.16 4.36
CA ARG A 33 5.26 -10.00 5.59
C ARG A 33 6.30 -8.91 5.41
N ASN A 34 6.16 -7.83 6.18
CA ASN A 34 7.09 -6.71 6.31
C ASN A 34 7.66 -6.15 4.98
N VAL A 35 6.80 -5.96 3.98
CA VAL A 35 7.24 -5.41 2.69
C VAL A 35 7.41 -3.90 2.79
N SER A 36 8.59 -3.42 2.38
CA SER A 36 8.87 -1.99 2.26
C SER A 36 9.40 -1.71 0.86
N LEU A 37 8.85 -0.69 0.20
CA LEU A 37 9.22 -0.32 -1.16
C LEU A 37 9.07 1.18 -1.37
N ARG A 38 9.85 1.71 -2.31
CA ARG A 38 9.74 3.09 -2.79
C ARG A 38 9.67 3.08 -4.31
N LEU A 39 8.94 4.03 -4.86
CA LEU A 39 8.83 4.23 -6.31
C LEU A 39 9.13 5.67 -6.66
N LYS A 40 10.07 5.88 -7.59
CA LYS A 40 10.38 7.20 -8.12
C LYS A 40 9.45 7.58 -9.26
N ARG A 41 9.31 8.89 -9.48
CA ARG A 41 8.62 9.42 -10.65
C ARG A 41 9.31 8.93 -11.93
N GLY A 42 8.55 8.28 -12.81
CA GLY A 42 9.05 7.76 -14.08
C GLY A 42 9.70 6.38 -14.01
N GLU A 43 9.75 5.78 -12.81
CA GLU A 43 10.21 4.41 -12.62
C GLU A 43 9.05 3.42 -12.80
N THR A 44 9.36 2.23 -13.32
CA THR A 44 8.43 1.10 -13.40
C THR A 44 8.88 0.05 -12.40
N LEU A 45 8.04 -0.24 -11.39
CA LEU A 45 8.26 -1.31 -10.43
C LEU A 45 7.47 -2.56 -10.82
N ALA A 46 8.15 -3.70 -10.93
CA ALA A 46 7.54 -5.00 -11.16
C ALA A 46 7.68 -5.88 -9.92
N ILE A 47 6.58 -6.53 -9.50
CA ILE A 47 6.56 -7.51 -8.42
C ILE A 47 6.43 -8.91 -9.05
N VAL A 48 7.46 -9.74 -8.90
CA VAL A 48 7.56 -11.07 -9.53
C VAL A 48 7.75 -12.17 -8.47
N GLY A 49 7.43 -13.42 -8.83
CA GLY A 49 7.48 -14.58 -7.93
C GLY A 49 6.40 -15.61 -8.23
N GLU A 50 6.48 -16.77 -7.58
CA GLU A 50 5.60 -17.94 -7.76
C GLU A 50 4.13 -17.69 -7.38
N SER A 51 3.21 -18.51 -7.88
CA SER A 51 1.80 -18.43 -7.48
C SER A 51 1.65 -18.49 -5.95
N GLY A 52 0.79 -17.65 -5.37
CA GLY A 52 0.60 -17.59 -3.91
C GLY A 52 1.62 -16.74 -3.13
N SER A 53 2.69 -16.23 -3.75
CA SER A 53 3.71 -15.44 -3.04
C SER A 53 3.29 -14.04 -2.56
N GLY A 54 2.03 -13.66 -2.70
CA GLY A 54 1.51 -12.36 -2.24
C GLY A 54 1.61 -11.20 -3.24
N LYS A 55 1.98 -11.43 -4.51
CA LYS A 55 2.10 -10.37 -5.55
C LYS A 55 0.81 -9.56 -5.74
N SER A 56 -0.28 -10.24 -6.09
CA SER A 56 -1.57 -9.59 -6.34
C SER A 56 -2.14 -8.97 -5.07
N VAL A 57 -1.95 -9.63 -3.93
CA VAL A 57 -2.34 -9.12 -2.61
C VAL A 57 -1.62 -7.80 -2.31
N THR A 58 -0.29 -7.76 -2.51
CA THR A 58 0.51 -6.54 -2.36
C THR A 58 0.00 -5.43 -3.29
N ALA A 59 -0.15 -5.71 -4.58
CA ALA A 59 -0.60 -4.71 -5.55
C ALA A 59 -1.98 -4.14 -5.22
N LEU A 60 -2.93 -5.00 -4.85
CA LEU A 60 -4.29 -4.59 -4.48
C LEU A 60 -4.31 -3.82 -3.15
N ALA A 61 -3.47 -4.18 -2.19
CA ALA A 61 -3.35 -3.45 -0.92
C ALA A 61 -2.85 -2.02 -1.12
N LEU A 62 -1.84 -1.82 -1.97
CA LEU A 62 -1.34 -0.48 -2.33
C LEU A 62 -2.44 0.39 -2.98
N MET A 63 -3.43 -0.22 -3.63
CA MET A 63 -4.59 0.46 -4.22
C MET A 63 -5.78 0.60 -3.25
N ARG A 64 -5.63 0.13 -2.00
CA ARG A 64 -6.70 0.03 -0.98
C ARG A 64 -7.92 -0.74 -1.50
N LEU A 65 -7.69 -1.88 -2.17
CA LEU A 65 -8.73 -2.71 -2.78
C LEU A 65 -9.03 -4.02 -2.03
N ILE A 66 -8.26 -4.37 -1.00
CA ILE A 66 -8.44 -5.64 -0.27
C ILE A 66 -9.09 -5.50 1.12
N GLU A 67 -9.35 -4.26 1.55
CA GLU A 67 -9.79 -3.98 2.93
C GLU A 67 -11.19 -4.53 3.19
N GLN A 68 -12.04 -4.59 2.16
CA GLN A 68 -13.37 -5.19 2.23
C GLN A 68 -13.37 -6.72 2.04
N SER A 69 -12.20 -7.33 1.76
CA SER A 69 -12.06 -8.77 1.52
C SER A 69 -11.87 -9.60 2.81
N GLY A 70 -11.99 -8.98 3.98
CA GLY A 70 -11.64 -9.60 5.27
C GLY A 70 -10.13 -9.67 5.53
N ALA A 71 -9.32 -8.93 4.76
CA ALA A 71 -7.89 -8.82 4.98
C ALA A 71 -7.58 -7.91 6.19
N ASN A 72 -6.70 -8.36 7.08
CA ASN A 72 -6.08 -7.51 8.10
C ASN A 72 -4.83 -6.86 7.50
N VAL A 73 -4.96 -5.60 7.09
CA VAL A 73 -3.85 -4.82 6.53
C VAL A 73 -3.24 -3.97 7.63
N ARG A 74 -1.94 -4.14 7.86
CA ARG A 74 -1.14 -3.31 8.79
C ARG A 74 0.04 -2.75 8.03
N CYS A 75 0.27 -1.45 8.15
CA CYS A 75 1.38 -0.77 7.50
C CYS A 75 1.91 0.27 8.48
N GLY A 76 3.23 0.43 8.55
CA GLY A 76 3.82 1.51 9.33
C GLY A 76 3.56 2.86 8.68
N GLU A 77 3.79 2.93 7.37
CA GLU A 77 3.59 4.12 6.55
C GLU A 77 3.19 3.71 5.13
N MET A 78 2.25 4.43 4.52
CA MET A 78 1.91 4.29 3.11
C MET A 78 1.59 5.64 2.47
N LEU A 79 2.63 6.35 2.02
CA LEU A 79 2.50 7.69 1.45
C LEU A 79 2.40 7.69 -0.07
N LEU A 80 1.49 8.48 -0.61
CA LEU A 80 1.31 8.70 -2.05
C LEU A 80 1.39 10.19 -2.39
N ARG A 81 2.25 10.54 -3.36
CA ARG A 81 2.29 11.88 -3.96
C ARG A 81 1.33 11.97 -5.14
N ARG A 82 0.30 12.80 -4.99
CA ARG A 82 -0.71 13.03 -6.02
C ARG A 82 -0.21 13.98 -7.12
N ARG A 83 -0.98 14.08 -8.22
CA ARG A 83 -0.67 14.98 -9.35
C ARG A 83 -0.59 16.45 -8.97
N ASN A 84 -1.40 16.88 -7.99
CA ASN A 84 -1.37 18.23 -7.43
C ASN A 84 -0.21 18.47 -6.44
N ARG A 85 0.77 17.56 -6.37
CA ARG A 85 1.93 17.56 -5.46
C ARG A 85 1.60 17.37 -3.97
N GLN A 86 0.33 17.21 -3.62
CA GLN A 86 -0.07 16.85 -2.27
C GLN A 86 0.42 15.43 -1.94
N VAL A 87 1.03 15.26 -0.78
CA VAL A 87 1.33 13.95 -0.20
C VAL A 87 0.22 13.58 0.77
N ILE A 88 -0.25 12.34 0.67
CA ILE A 88 -1.28 11.78 1.55
C ILE A 88 -0.80 10.45 2.12
N GLU A 89 -1.12 10.20 3.39
CA GLU A 89 -1.05 8.88 4.01
C GLU A 89 -2.31 8.09 3.62
N LEU A 90 -2.14 7.04 2.83
CA LEU A 90 -3.25 6.24 2.30
C LEU A 90 -4.03 5.53 3.40
N SER A 91 -3.36 5.11 4.48
CA SER A 91 -3.98 4.43 5.61
C SER A 91 -5.01 5.31 6.35
N GLU A 92 -4.78 6.62 6.39
CA GLU A 92 -5.66 7.62 7.01
C GLU A 92 -6.87 8.05 6.15
N GLN A 93 -6.94 7.64 4.88
CA GLN A 93 -8.00 8.10 3.97
C GLN A 93 -9.27 7.26 4.09
N SER A 94 -10.43 7.89 4.27
CA SER A 94 -11.73 7.21 4.13
C SER A 94 -11.96 6.67 2.70
N ASP A 95 -12.87 5.71 2.57
CA ASP A 95 -13.32 5.18 1.26
C ASP A 95 -13.77 6.27 0.30
N ALA A 96 -14.48 7.29 0.80
CA ALA A 96 -14.93 8.42 0.00
C ALA A 96 -13.76 9.29 -0.50
N GLN A 97 -12.73 9.49 0.33
CA GLN A 97 -11.51 10.20 -0.06
C GLN A 97 -10.71 9.38 -1.07
N MET A 98 -10.61 8.06 -0.89
CA MET A 98 -9.93 7.15 -1.82
C MET A 98 -10.53 7.19 -3.24
N ARG A 99 -11.84 7.37 -3.38
CA ARG A 99 -12.48 7.55 -4.70
C ARG A 99 -11.99 8.79 -5.46
N ARG A 100 -11.48 9.81 -4.76
CA ARG A 100 -10.90 11.02 -5.38
C ARG A 100 -9.41 10.84 -5.72
N VAL A 101 -8.76 9.83 -5.15
CA VAL A 101 -7.35 9.50 -5.40
C VAL A 101 -7.22 8.65 -6.67
N ARG A 102 -8.20 7.77 -6.91
CA ARG A 102 -8.34 6.92 -8.10
C ARG A 102 -8.68 7.73 -9.35
#